data_AF-A0A843LYA4-F1
#
_entry.id   AF-A0A843LYA4-F1
#
_cell.length_a   1.000
_cell.length_b   1.000
_cell.length_c   1.000
_cell.angle_alpha   90.00
_cell.angle_beta   90.00
_cell.angle_gamma   90.00
#
_symmetry.space_group_name_H-M   'P 1'
#
loop_
_entity.id
_entity.type
_entity.pdbx_description
1 polymer ?
#
loop_
_entity_poly.entity_id
_entity_poly.type
_entity_poly.pdbx_seq_one_letter_code
_entity_poly.pdbx_strand_id
1 'polypeptide(L)'
;VCPQCGGKGQVQRVERRGYSQFISLTACPRCRGSGKDIRDPCPECDGGWTRKRQKISLDIPKGVDSGMRLRVAGAGEPSPDGGPPGDLYVVVTVRDHDIFQRDGADLYLTQEISFPEAALGATIEVPTLDGKKAELVIPPGTQPGEVQRLKGLGMPKMDGYGRGDLYVRLKLVVPKRLTSEQKELLRKFEGGDGSKKRIFSRNRS
;
A
#
# COMPACT_ATOMS: atom_id res chain seq x y z
N VAL A 1 -30.02 -22.14 33.84
CA VAL A 1 -30.62 -20.83 34.19
C VAL A 1 -30.16 -20.44 35.59
N CYS A 2 -29.72 -19.20 35.81
CA CYS A 2 -29.28 -18.73 37.13
C CYS A 2 -30.47 -18.64 38.10
N PRO A 3 -30.45 -19.34 39.25
CA PRO A 3 -31.58 -19.36 40.17
C PRO A 3 -31.80 -18.01 40.88
N GLN A 4 -30.78 -17.16 41.00
CA GLN A 4 -30.88 -15.86 41.68
C GLN A 4 -31.57 -14.79 40.82
N CYS A 5 -31.35 -14.78 39.50
CA CYS A 5 -31.96 -13.79 38.59
C CYS A 5 -33.00 -14.39 37.65
N GLY A 6 -33.31 -15.68 37.75
CA GLY A 6 -34.26 -16.38 36.89
C GLY A 6 -33.89 -16.34 35.41
N GLY A 7 -32.59 -16.25 35.08
CA GLY A 7 -32.12 -16.14 33.70
C GLY A 7 -31.94 -14.71 33.18
N LYS A 8 -32.34 -13.69 33.94
CA LYS A 8 -32.35 -12.29 33.47
C LYS A 8 -30.98 -11.60 33.47
N GLY A 9 -29.96 -12.21 34.07
CA GLY A 9 -28.61 -11.63 34.16
C GLY A 9 -28.46 -10.46 35.14
N GLN A 10 -29.56 -9.81 35.53
CA GLN A 10 -29.61 -8.65 36.43
C GLN A 10 -30.57 -8.86 37.61
N VAL A 11 -30.30 -8.16 38.72
CA VAL A 11 -31.13 -8.12 39.92
C VAL A 11 -31.49 -6.67 40.25
N GLN A 12 -32.71 -6.44 40.73
CA GLN A 12 -33.15 -5.13 41.19
C GLN A 12 -32.72 -4.94 42.65
N ARG A 13 -31.97 -3.88 42.94
CA ARG A 13 -31.70 -3.42 44.31
C ARG A 13 -32.59 -2.22 44.60
N VAL A 14 -33.42 -2.36 45.63
CA VAL A 14 -34.30 -1.30 46.11
C VAL A 14 -33.64 -0.69 47.34
N GLU A 15 -33.16 0.55 47.21
CA GLU A 15 -32.66 1.34 48.33
C GLU A 15 -33.73 2.34 48.77
N ARG A 16 -34.05 2.35 50.07
CA ARG A 16 -34.91 3.38 50.65
C ARG A 16 -34.03 4.48 51.24
N ARG A 17 -34.11 5.68 50.67
CA ARG A 17 -33.46 6.88 51.22
C ARG A 17 -34.55 7.88 51.63
N GLY A 18 -34.84 7.92 52.93
CA GLY A 18 -35.97 8.68 53.46
C GLY A 18 -37.30 8.14 52.94
N TYR A 19 -38.16 9.04 52.44
CA TYR A 19 -39.48 8.70 51.89
C TYR A 19 -39.44 8.21 50.43
N SER A 20 -38.27 8.23 49.77
CA SER A 20 -38.10 7.87 48.36
C SER A 20 -37.49 6.48 48.20
N GLN A 21 -38.03 5.71 47.25
CA GLN A 21 -37.49 4.42 46.84
C GLN A 21 -36.70 4.58 45.54
N PHE A 22 -35.43 4.16 45.57
CA PHE A 22 -34.57 4.12 44.40
C PHE A 22 -34.39 2.67 43.96
N ILE A 23 -34.76 2.36 42.73
CA ILE A 23 -34.57 1.03 42.13
C ILE A 23 -33.36 1.13 41.20
N SER A 24 -32.27 0.44 41.56
CA SER A 24 -31.10 0.28 40.68
C SER A 24 -31.06 -1.13 40.12
N LEU A 25 -30.92 -1.26 38.80
CA LEU A 25 -30.60 -2.52 38.15
C LEU A 25 -29.09 -2.75 38.26
N THR A 26 -28.69 -3.87 38.82
CA THR A 26 -27.28 -4.27 38.91
C THR A 26 -27.10 -5.65 38.30
N ALA A 27 -25.94 -5.93 37.71
CA ALA A 27 -25.61 -7.29 37.26
C ALA A 27 -25.78 -8.28 38.44
N CYS A 28 -26.40 -9.43 38.16
CA CYS A 28 -26.60 -10.48 39.16
C CYS A 28 -25.24 -10.93 39.70
N PRO A 29 -24.99 -10.88 41.02
CA PRO A 29 -23.67 -11.17 41.57
C PRO A 29 -23.24 -12.64 41.37
N ARG A 30 -24.21 -13.57 41.28
CA ARG A 30 -23.94 -15.00 41.07
C ARG A 30 -23.55 -15.35 39.64
N CYS A 31 -24.27 -14.85 38.64
CA CYS A 31 -23.98 -15.15 37.24
C CYS A 31 -23.22 -14.02 36.51
N ARG A 32 -22.89 -12.93 37.21
CA ARG A 32 -22.16 -11.75 36.69
C ARG A 32 -22.71 -11.22 35.36
N GLY A 33 -24.04 -11.22 35.19
CA GLY A 33 -24.68 -10.77 33.94
C GLY A 33 -25.09 -11.87 32.97
N SER A 34 -24.52 -13.09 33.04
CA SER A 34 -24.74 -14.12 32.01
C SER A 34 -26.13 -14.77 32.00
N GLY A 35 -26.89 -14.63 33.10
CA GLY A 35 -28.17 -15.32 33.29
C GLY A 35 -28.06 -16.85 33.45
N LYS A 36 -26.85 -17.41 33.41
CA LYS A 36 -26.61 -18.86 33.46
C LYS A 36 -25.82 -19.22 34.72
N ASP A 37 -26.20 -20.32 35.36
CA ASP A 37 -25.45 -20.93 36.46
C ASP A 37 -24.57 -22.02 35.83
N ILE A 38 -23.25 -21.86 35.92
CA ILE A 38 -22.29 -22.81 35.36
C ILE A 38 -21.89 -23.75 36.50
N ARG A 39 -22.43 -24.97 36.51
CA ARG A 39 -22.21 -25.93 37.60
C ARG A 39 -20.79 -26.51 37.60
N ASP A 40 -20.31 -26.85 36.40
CA ASP A 40 -18.98 -27.38 36.15
C ASP A 40 -18.24 -26.41 35.22
N PRO A 41 -17.57 -25.37 35.77
CA PRO A 41 -16.88 -24.39 34.96
C PRO A 41 -15.66 -25.01 34.28
N CYS A 42 -15.39 -24.56 33.05
CA CYS A 42 -14.20 -24.98 32.32
C CYS A 42 -12.94 -24.53 33.07
N PRO A 43 -11.97 -25.42 33.33
CA PRO A 43 -10.75 -25.07 34.10
C PRO A 43 -9.87 -24.02 33.40
N GLU A 44 -10.00 -23.84 32.08
CA GLU A 44 -9.20 -22.87 31.32
C GLU A 44 -9.82 -21.47 31.25
N CYS A 45 -11.15 -21.35 31.30
CA CYS A 45 -11.81 -20.06 31.10
C CYS A 45 -12.85 -19.70 32.19
N ASP A 46 -13.10 -20.59 33.15
CA ASP A 46 -14.06 -20.43 34.25
C ASP A 46 -15.46 -19.97 33.77
N GLY A 47 -15.88 -20.49 32.61
CA GLY A 47 -17.15 -20.11 31.98
C GLY A 47 -17.16 -18.75 31.29
N GLY A 48 -15.99 -18.14 31.11
CA GLY A 48 -15.76 -16.89 30.38
C GLY A 48 -14.96 -17.07 29.08
N TRP A 49 -14.24 -16.01 28.68
CA TRP A 49 -13.50 -15.94 27.42
C TRP A 49 -12.01 -16.15 27.64
N THR A 50 -11.37 -16.87 26.71
CA THR A 50 -9.91 -17.02 26.68
C THR A 50 -9.34 -16.52 25.36
N ARG A 51 -8.11 -15.98 25.40
CA ARG A 51 -7.42 -15.52 24.20
C ARG A 51 -6.70 -16.70 23.54
N LYS A 52 -6.99 -16.95 22.27
CA LYS A 52 -6.27 -17.94 21.46
C LYS A 52 -5.50 -17.25 20.35
N ARG A 53 -4.29 -17.75 20.08
CA ARG A 53 -3.54 -17.37 18.87
C ARG A 53 -4.05 -18.21 17.71
N GLN A 54 -4.58 -17.54 16.70
CA GLN A 54 -5.04 -18.17 15.46
C GLN A 54 -4.13 -17.74 14.32
N LYS A 55 -3.77 -18.69 13.45
CA LYS A 55 -3.11 -18.39 12.17
C LYS A 55 -4.19 -18.26 11.10
N ILE A 56 -4.17 -17.16 10.36
CA ILE A 56 -5.12 -16.90 9.28
C ILE A 56 -4.31 -16.86 7.99
N SER A 57 -4.66 -17.72 7.04
CA SER A 57 -4.10 -17.67 5.69
C SER A 57 -4.93 -16.70 4.86
N LEU A 58 -4.25 -15.78 4.18
CA LEU A 58 -4.88 -14.78 3.32
C LEU A 58 -4.14 -14.79 1.98
N ASP A 59 -4.87 -15.05 0.91
CA ASP A 59 -4.36 -14.86 -0.44
C ASP A 59 -4.48 -13.38 -0.80
N ILE A 60 -3.36 -12.72 -1.09
CA ILE A 60 -3.34 -11.34 -1.55
C ILE A 60 -3.46 -11.36 -3.08
N PRO A 61 -4.56 -10.88 -3.66
CA PRO A 61 -4.72 -10.84 -5.10
C PRO A 61 -3.63 -10.01 -5.78
N LYS A 62 -3.29 -10.37 -7.01
CA LYS A 62 -2.36 -9.60 -7.83
C LYS A 62 -2.98 -8.23 -8.12
N GLY A 63 -2.15 -7.18 -8.08
CA GLY A 63 -2.57 -5.82 -8.41
C GLY A 63 -3.17 -5.04 -7.25
N VAL A 64 -3.28 -5.62 -6.05
CA VAL A 64 -3.71 -4.89 -4.85
C VAL A 64 -2.83 -3.67 -4.63
N ASP A 65 -3.44 -2.55 -4.26
CA ASP A 65 -2.80 -1.28 -3.99
C ASP A 65 -2.90 -0.87 -2.51
N SER A 66 -2.12 0.12 -2.11
CA SER A 66 -2.14 0.69 -0.77
C SER A 66 -3.54 1.21 -0.40
N GLY A 67 -3.98 0.92 0.81
CA GLY A 67 -5.29 1.34 1.34
C GLY A 67 -6.44 0.37 1.00
N MET A 68 -6.23 -0.61 0.14
CA MET A 68 -7.23 -1.64 -0.13
C MET A 68 -7.49 -2.51 1.12
N ARG A 69 -8.77 -2.91 1.29
CA ARG A 69 -9.24 -3.68 2.44
C ARG A 69 -9.66 -5.08 2.00
N LEU A 70 -9.02 -6.11 2.56
CA LEU A 70 -9.37 -7.51 2.36
C LEU A 70 -10.19 -8.00 3.54
N ARG A 71 -11.38 -8.54 3.26
CA ARG A 71 -12.30 -9.08 4.28
C ARG A 71 -12.08 -10.57 4.44
N VAL A 72 -11.82 -11.02 5.66
CA VAL A 72 -11.82 -12.44 6.05
C VAL A 72 -13.06 -12.69 6.87
N ALA A 73 -14.06 -13.30 6.23
CA ALA A 73 -15.36 -13.54 6.84
C ALA A 73 -15.26 -14.47 8.05
N GLY A 74 -15.88 -14.09 9.17
CA GLY A 74 -15.95 -14.90 10.39
C GLY A 74 -14.63 -15.05 11.16
N ALA A 75 -13.58 -14.32 10.76
CA ALA A 75 -12.28 -14.32 11.43
C ALA A 75 -12.11 -13.20 12.46
N GLY A 76 -13.18 -12.47 12.76
CA GLY A 76 -13.23 -11.47 13.82
C GLY A 76 -13.59 -12.07 15.18
N GLU A 77 -13.87 -11.20 16.15
CA GLU A 77 -14.14 -11.64 17.52
C GLU A 77 -15.49 -12.39 17.63
N PRO A 78 -15.58 -13.40 18.52
CA PRO A 78 -16.82 -14.12 18.75
C PRO A 78 -17.89 -13.21 19.36
N SER A 79 -19.15 -13.46 19.00
CA SER A 79 -20.28 -12.72 19.57
C SER A 79 -20.51 -13.11 21.04
N PRO A 80 -20.67 -12.12 21.95
CA PRO A 80 -21.00 -12.38 23.35
C PRO A 80 -22.27 -13.21 23.57
N ASP A 81 -23.24 -13.07 22.66
CA ASP A 81 -24.58 -13.69 22.76
C ASP A 81 -24.71 -14.99 21.96
N GLY A 82 -23.59 -15.53 21.46
CA GLY A 82 -23.58 -16.76 20.66
C GLY A 82 -24.01 -16.57 19.20
N GLY A 83 -24.05 -15.33 18.71
CA GLY A 83 -24.15 -15.03 17.29
C GLY A 83 -22.89 -15.39 16.50
N PRO A 84 -22.90 -15.24 15.17
CA PRO A 84 -21.72 -15.47 14.35
C PRO A 84 -20.58 -14.52 14.77
N PRO A 85 -19.31 -14.95 14.64
CA PRO A 85 -18.17 -14.07 14.85
C PRO A 85 -18.17 -12.91 13.85
N GLY A 86 -17.52 -11.82 14.24
CA GLY A 86 -17.28 -10.68 13.34
C GLY A 86 -16.32 -11.04 12.21
N ASP A 87 -15.93 -10.03 11.44
CA ASP A 87 -14.98 -10.17 10.33
C ASP A 87 -13.64 -9.52 10.65
N LEU A 88 -12.57 -10.06 10.06
CA LEU A 88 -11.26 -9.41 10.07
C LEU A 88 -11.09 -8.61 8.79
N TYR A 89 -10.74 -7.33 8.93
CA TYR A 89 -10.35 -6.48 7.80
C TYR A 89 -8.83 -6.27 7.82
N VAL A 90 -8.18 -6.65 6.72
CA VAL A 90 -6.74 -6.44 6.50
C VAL A 90 -6.57 -5.26 5.56
N VAL A 91 -5.90 -4.20 6.02
CA VAL A 91 -5.55 -3.05 5.18
C VAL A 91 -4.15 -3.26 4.62
N VAL A 92 -4.03 -3.27 3.30
CA VAL A 92 -2.74 -3.46 2.62
C VAL A 92 -2.01 -2.13 2.52
N THR A 93 -0.71 -2.14 2.81
CA THR A 93 0.19 -1.00 2.59
C THR A 93 1.36 -1.51 1.77
N VAL A 94 1.51 -0.99 0.56
CA VAL A 94 2.63 -1.29 -0.33
C VAL A 94 3.84 -0.48 0.13
N ARG A 95 5.00 -1.14 0.22
CA ARG A 95 6.26 -0.49 0.55
C ARG A 95 6.80 0.23 -0.68
N ASP A 96 7.37 1.41 -0.47
CA ASP A 96 8.10 2.13 -1.51
C ASP A 96 9.25 1.27 -2.06
N HIS A 97 9.52 1.44 -3.35
CA HIS A 97 10.56 0.72 -4.06
C HIS A 97 11.63 1.71 -4.55
N ASP A 98 12.90 1.36 -4.43
CA ASP A 98 14.03 2.27 -4.73
C ASP A 98 14.06 2.71 -6.21
N ILE A 99 13.60 1.83 -7.10
CA ILE A 99 13.66 2.02 -8.56
C ILE A 99 12.31 2.44 -9.16
N PHE A 100 11.20 1.92 -8.61
CA PHE A 100 9.90 2.00 -9.25
C PHE A 100 8.96 2.83 -8.40
N GLN A 101 8.32 3.80 -9.03
CA GLN A 101 7.16 4.48 -8.47
C GLN A 101 5.91 3.90 -9.12
N ARG A 102 4.94 3.48 -8.30
CA ARG A 102 3.68 2.91 -8.78
C ARG A 102 2.59 3.97 -8.77
N ASP A 103 1.82 4.04 -9.85
CA ASP A 103 0.55 4.78 -9.90
C ASP A 103 -0.52 3.86 -10.50
N GLY A 104 -1.41 3.35 -9.64
CA GLY A 104 -2.43 2.37 -10.03
C GLY A 104 -1.82 1.10 -10.63
N ALA A 105 -2.01 0.90 -11.94
CA ALA A 105 -1.46 -0.24 -12.68
C ALA A 105 -0.13 0.07 -13.38
N ASP A 106 0.26 1.34 -13.46
CA ASP A 106 1.43 1.79 -14.20
C ASP A 106 2.64 1.93 -13.27
N LEU A 107 3.82 1.74 -13.86
CA LEU A 107 5.10 1.90 -13.18
C LEU A 107 5.90 3.01 -13.82
N TYR A 108 6.66 3.73 -13.00
CA TYR A 108 7.54 4.81 -13.42
C TYR A 108 8.94 4.54 -12.91
N LEU A 109 9.94 4.72 -13.76
CA LEU A 109 11.34 4.74 -13.36
C LEU A 109 12.07 5.88 -14.05
N THR A 110 13.16 6.34 -13.45
CA THR A 110 14.06 7.31 -14.08
C THR A 110 15.32 6.59 -14.54
N GLN A 111 15.58 6.63 -15.83
CA GLN A 111 16.77 6.04 -16.43
C GLN A 111 17.75 7.14 -16.81
N GLU A 112 18.98 7.02 -16.34
CA GLU A 112 20.04 7.95 -16.68
C GLU A 112 20.64 7.58 -18.04
N ILE A 113 20.86 8.60 -18.87
CA ILE A 113 21.45 8.49 -20.21
C ILE A 113 22.52 9.56 -20.41
N SER A 114 23.51 9.25 -21.24
CA SER A 114 24.59 10.14 -21.61
C SER A 114 24.23 11.04 -22.80
N PHE A 115 24.99 12.12 -22.98
CA PHE A 115 24.80 13.03 -24.11
C PHE A 115 24.94 12.35 -25.48
N PRO A 116 25.96 11.50 -25.73
CA PRO A 116 26.06 10.76 -26.98
C PRO A 116 24.84 9.86 -27.23
N GLU A 117 24.35 9.15 -26.22
CA GLU A 117 23.16 8.27 -26.34
C GLU A 117 21.90 9.07 -26.69
N ALA A 118 21.70 10.24 -26.07
CA ALA A 118 20.57 11.11 -26.38
C ALA A 118 20.69 11.72 -27.79
N ALA A 119 21.89 12.13 -28.20
CA ALA A 119 22.12 12.81 -29.47
C ALA A 119 22.09 11.85 -30.67
N LEU A 120 22.74 10.68 -30.55
CA LEU A 120 22.93 9.72 -31.63
C LEU A 120 21.90 8.59 -31.61
N GLY A 121 21.14 8.46 -30.53
CA GLY A 121 20.32 7.29 -30.26
C GLY A 121 21.14 6.16 -29.65
N ALA A 122 20.45 5.25 -28.97
CA ALA A 122 21.07 4.11 -28.31
C ALA A 122 20.04 3.03 -28.04
N THR A 123 20.50 1.81 -27.80
CA THR A 123 19.70 0.74 -27.25
C THR A 123 20.21 0.45 -25.86
N ILE A 124 19.35 0.58 -24.85
CA ILE A 124 19.71 0.31 -23.45
C ILE A 124 18.77 -0.72 -22.84
N GLU A 125 19.21 -1.35 -21.76
CA GLU A 125 18.37 -2.27 -20.99
C GLU A 125 17.81 -1.57 -19.75
N VAL A 126 16.50 -1.68 -19.53
CA VAL A 126 15.84 -1.16 -18.32
C VAL A 126 15.31 -2.29 -17.45
N PRO A 127 15.37 -2.16 -16.11
CA PRO A 127 14.84 -3.18 -15.21
C PRO A 127 13.31 -3.23 -15.30
N THR A 128 12.76 -4.43 -15.22
CA THR A 128 11.32 -4.69 -15.09
C THR A 128 11.02 -5.26 -13.71
N LEU A 129 9.76 -5.14 -13.27
CA LEU A 129 9.34 -5.64 -11.97
C LEU A 129 9.54 -7.16 -11.81
N ASP A 130 9.46 -7.92 -12.92
CA ASP A 130 9.59 -9.38 -12.90
C ASP A 130 11.06 -9.84 -12.82
N GLY A 131 12.00 -8.92 -12.57
CA GLY A 131 13.43 -9.19 -12.48
C GLY A 131 14.14 -9.38 -13.82
N LYS A 132 13.40 -9.29 -14.93
CA LYS A 132 13.96 -9.30 -16.29
C LYS A 132 14.39 -7.89 -16.70
N LYS A 133 15.20 -7.82 -17.74
CA LYS A 133 15.52 -6.57 -18.42
C LYS A 133 14.73 -6.46 -19.72
N ALA A 134 14.24 -5.27 -20.02
CA ALA A 134 13.59 -4.95 -21.29
C ALA A 134 14.48 -4.03 -22.11
N GLU A 135 14.52 -4.27 -23.41
CA GLU A 135 15.22 -3.42 -24.35
C GLU A 135 14.43 -2.12 -24.57
N LEU A 136 15.09 -0.98 -24.43
CA LEU A 136 14.56 0.34 -24.71
C LEU A 136 15.40 1.01 -25.79
N VAL A 137 14.77 1.29 -26.92
CA VAL A 137 15.38 2.03 -28.03
C VAL A 137 15.18 3.52 -27.80
N ILE A 138 16.28 4.24 -27.66
CA ILE A 138 16.35 5.69 -27.54
C ILE A 138 16.54 6.27 -28.95
N PRO A 139 15.58 7.07 -29.45
CA PRO A 139 15.72 7.71 -30.75
C PRO A 139 16.80 8.81 -30.73
N PRO A 140 17.49 9.07 -31.85
CA PRO A 140 18.41 10.21 -31.95
C PRO A 140 17.68 11.54 -31.74
N GLY A 141 18.31 12.46 -31.02
CA GLY A 141 17.73 13.76 -30.69
C GLY A 141 16.75 13.75 -29.52
N THR A 142 16.76 12.69 -28.69
CA THR A 142 15.94 12.57 -27.48
C THR A 142 16.18 13.74 -26.54
N GLN A 143 15.10 14.32 -26.00
CA GLN A 143 15.18 15.46 -25.11
C GLN A 143 15.27 15.04 -23.63
N PRO A 144 15.96 15.82 -22.77
CA PRO A 144 15.96 15.56 -21.33
C PRO A 144 14.55 15.59 -20.74
N GLY A 145 14.21 14.59 -19.93
CA GLY A 145 12.89 14.45 -19.30
C GLY A 145 11.84 13.78 -20.17
N GLU A 146 12.17 13.46 -21.43
CA GLU A 146 11.27 12.69 -22.31
C GLU A 146 10.93 11.33 -21.69
N VAL A 147 9.68 10.90 -21.86
CA VAL A 147 9.16 9.68 -21.27
C VAL A 147 8.88 8.67 -22.37
N GLN A 148 9.55 7.53 -22.30
CA GLN A 148 9.33 6.40 -23.19
C GLN A 148 8.42 5.37 -22.52
N ARG A 149 7.45 4.85 -23.27
CA ARG A 149 6.47 3.89 -22.75
C ARG A 149 6.76 2.48 -23.26
N LEU A 150 6.96 1.56 -22.33
CA LEU A 150 7.06 0.13 -22.60
C LEU A 150 5.75 -0.56 -22.22
N LYS A 151 5.02 -0.98 -23.26
CA LYS A 151 3.66 -1.51 -23.12
C LYS A 151 3.65 -2.87 -22.41
N GLY A 152 2.75 -3.03 -21.44
CA GLY A 152 2.49 -4.31 -20.75
C GLY A 152 3.55 -4.70 -19.71
N LEU A 153 4.48 -3.82 -19.37
CA LEU A 153 5.52 -4.05 -18.36
C LEU A 153 5.21 -3.43 -16.99
N GLY A 154 3.98 -2.96 -16.76
CA GLY A 154 3.51 -2.44 -15.48
C GLY A 154 2.96 -3.51 -14.53
N MET A 155 2.14 -3.08 -13.57
CA MET A 155 1.47 -3.95 -12.60
C MET A 155 0.28 -4.69 -13.23
N PRO A 156 -0.05 -5.90 -12.75
CA PRO A 156 -1.31 -6.55 -13.09
C PRO A 156 -2.50 -5.70 -12.62
N LYS A 157 -3.56 -5.62 -13.45
CA LYS A 157 -4.80 -4.93 -13.10
C LYS A 157 -5.63 -5.80 -12.15
N MET A 158 -6.30 -5.16 -11.18
CA MET A 158 -7.15 -5.84 -10.19
C MET A 158 -8.53 -6.22 -10.74
N ASP A 159 -9.07 -5.38 -11.62
CA ASP A 159 -10.47 -5.38 -12.08
C ASP A 159 -10.68 -6.06 -13.44
N GLY A 160 -9.66 -6.72 -13.99
CA GLY A 160 -9.79 -7.37 -15.28
C GLY A 160 -8.52 -8.07 -15.76
N TYR A 161 -8.46 -8.29 -17.07
CA TYR A 161 -7.30 -8.91 -17.71
C TYR A 161 -6.28 -7.86 -18.15
N GLY A 162 -5.00 -8.17 -17.94
CA GLY A 162 -3.87 -7.42 -18.48
C GLY A 162 -2.99 -6.76 -17.42
N ARG A 163 -2.05 -5.96 -17.92
CA ARG A 163 -1.09 -5.19 -17.11
C ARG A 163 -1.16 -3.72 -17.52
N GLY A 164 -0.74 -2.84 -16.62
CA GLY A 164 -0.37 -1.48 -17.00
C GLY A 164 0.95 -1.45 -17.76
N ASP A 165 1.47 -0.24 -17.94
CA ASP A 165 2.66 0.03 -18.71
C ASP A 165 3.82 0.50 -17.81
N LEU A 166 5.04 0.44 -18.35
CA LEU A 166 6.22 1.01 -17.71
C LEU A 166 6.62 2.29 -18.43
N TYR A 167 6.66 3.40 -17.69
CA TYR A 167 7.09 4.71 -18.17
C TYR A 167 8.52 4.98 -17.70
N VAL A 168 9.42 5.13 -18.66
CA VAL A 168 10.84 5.40 -18.43
C VAL A 168 11.10 6.87 -18.71
N ARG A 169 11.33 7.65 -17.66
CA ARG A 169 11.76 9.05 -17.80
C ARG A 169 13.26 9.10 -18.01
N LEU A 170 13.68 9.69 -19.13
CA LEU A 170 15.10 9.79 -19.49
C LEU A 170 15.73 11.02 -18.86
N LYS A 171 16.78 10.81 -18.07
CA LYS A 171 17.53 11.88 -17.39
C LYS A 171 18.92 11.98 -17.99
N LEU A 172 19.18 13.11 -18.66
CA LEU A 172 20.51 13.40 -19.20
C LEU A 172 21.51 13.66 -18.07
N VAL A 173 22.60 12.91 -18.05
CA VAL A 173 23.70 13.11 -17.11
C VAL A 173 24.87 13.77 -17.83
N VAL A 174 25.25 14.96 -17.36
CA VAL A 174 26.44 15.67 -17.85
C VAL A 174 27.65 15.30 -16.99
N PRO A 175 28.74 14.79 -17.58
CA PRO A 175 29.93 14.40 -16.83
C PRO A 175 30.58 15.61 -16.14
N LYS A 176 30.91 15.46 -14.85
CA LYS A 176 31.54 16.53 -14.04
C LYS A 176 33.03 16.71 -14.32
N ARG A 177 33.69 15.72 -14.91
CA ARG A 177 35.12 15.70 -15.20
C ARG A 177 35.32 15.23 -16.63
N LEU A 178 36.19 15.95 -17.35
CA LEU A 178 36.51 15.69 -18.74
C LEU A 178 38.03 15.74 -18.92
N THR A 179 38.58 14.81 -19.71
CA THR A 179 39.98 14.82 -20.12
C THR A 179 40.24 15.99 -21.09
N SER A 180 41.51 16.35 -21.29
CA SER A 180 41.89 17.40 -22.25
C SER A 180 41.38 17.09 -23.67
N GLU A 181 41.48 15.83 -24.09
CA GLU A 181 40.99 15.34 -25.37
C GLU A 181 39.46 15.47 -25.49
N GLN A 182 38.69 15.04 -24.48
CA GLN A 182 37.23 15.16 -24.48
C GLN A 182 36.77 16.62 -24.56
N LYS A 183 37.47 17.53 -23.87
CA LYS A 183 37.18 18.98 -23.95
C LYS A 183 37.43 19.52 -25.36
N GLU A 184 38.50 19.09 -26.02
CA GLU A 184 38.81 19.51 -27.39
C GLU A 184 37.75 19.02 -28.38
N LEU A 185 37.31 17.76 -28.26
CA LEU A 185 36.24 17.20 -29.09
C LEU A 185 34.92 17.96 -28.93
N LEU A 186 34.54 18.32 -27.70
CA LEU A 186 33.33 19.11 -27.45
C LEU A 186 33.41 20.53 -28.03
N ARG A 187 34.58 21.17 -28.02
CA ARG A 187 34.78 22.48 -28.67
C ARG A 187 34.68 22.38 -30.19
N LYS A 188 35.21 21.30 -30.78
CA LYS A 188 35.06 21.05 -32.23
C LYS A 188 33.58 20.83 -32.59
N PHE A 189 32.84 20.11 -31.74
CA PHE A 189 31.40 19.90 -31.90
C PHE A 189 30.60 21.22 -31.83
N GLU A 190 30.96 22.14 -30.94
CA GLU A 190 30.32 23.47 -30.83
C GLU A 190 30.44 24.29 -32.13
N GLY A 191 31.54 24.15 -32.87
CA GLY A 191 31.80 24.84 -34.13
C GLY A 191 31.03 24.30 -35.34
N GLY A 192 30.39 23.14 -35.24
CA GLY A 192 29.59 22.52 -36.29
C GLY A 192 28.10 22.81 -36.11
N ASP A 193 27.63 23.95 -36.63
CA ASP A 193 26.22 24.30 -36.98
C ASP A 193 25.05 24.04 -35.98
N GLY A 194 25.29 23.62 -34.74
CA GLY A 194 24.22 23.36 -33.76
C GLY A 194 23.96 24.48 -32.74
N SER A 195 24.83 25.49 -32.65
CA SER A 195 24.75 26.49 -31.59
C SER A 195 23.77 27.62 -31.96
N LYS A 196 22.51 27.48 -31.53
CA LYS A 196 21.63 28.66 -31.37
C LYS A 196 22.36 29.64 -30.46
N LYS A 197 22.84 30.76 -31.02
CA LYS A 197 23.38 31.90 -30.27
C LYS A 197 22.48 32.17 -29.07
N ARG A 198 23.07 32.42 -27.90
CA ARG A 198 22.32 32.81 -26.68
C ARG A 198 21.56 34.10 -26.97
N ILE A 199 20.32 33.99 -27.45
CA ILE A 199 19.41 35.13 -27.59
C ILE A 199 18.90 35.40 -26.18
N PHE A 200 19.59 36.28 -25.46
CA PHE A 200 18.98 36.96 -24.33
C PHE A 200 17.90 37.89 -24.90
N SER A 201 16.67 37.39 -25.02
CA SER A 201 15.52 38.24 -25.24
C SER A 201 15.33 39.07 -23.95
N ARG A 202 15.85 40.31 -23.95
CA ARG A 202 15.40 41.34 -23.01
C ARG A 202 13.90 41.53 -23.24
N ASN A 203 13.07 41.03 -22.33
CA ASN A 203 11.68 41.49 -22.25
C ASN A 203 11.73 43.00 -21.99
N ARG A 204 11.32 43.80 -22.97
CA ARG A 204 10.93 45.18 -22.75
C ARG A 204 9.55 45.16 -22.10
N SER A 205 9.52 45.81 -20.93
CA SER A 205 8.42 46.42 -20.16
C SER A 205 6.99 45.98 -20.45
#